data_AF-A0A069D7W7-F1
#
_entry.id   AF-A0A069D7W7-F1
#
_cell.length_a   1.000
_cell.length_b   1.000
_cell.length_c   1.000
_cell.angle_alpha   90.00
_cell.angle_beta   90.00
_cell.angle_gamma   90.00
#
_symmetry.space_group_name_H-M   'P 1'
#
loop_
_entity.id
_entity.type
_entity.pdbx_description
1 polymer ?
#
loop_
_entity_poly.entity_id
_entity_poly.type
_entity_poly.pdbx_seq_one_letter_code
_entity_poly.pdbx_strand_id
1 'polypeptide(L)'
;MLNEGTVYAKQSAHWGLASIAIEKSDCNTAIKQLRDYNTYTDSIQKITATETIKKKHSLYNYQLRENENNKLRRKNAYQTLWIGYASIAVILLLAFIVSYIQYNKRKKAQWQIQLNKLKQIKEEQYKRSIQFIEENKIQIKKLEETLQLTKGEYNTLKEKLLKAQKNAIEQTNTQIKAKLKEEELAEMNLKKSDIYILFHKSVNDSTLKITNDDWDALQEAVDNTYNLFTQRLNALYPISEIEKRICLLIKISIPIKDIPYLVSRSKQAVTSARKRLYEKIYGESCAPETFDAFISEF
;
A
#
# COMPACT_ATOMS: atom_id res chain seq x y z
N MET A 1 57.41 7.09 -86.32
CA MET A 1 56.09 7.47 -85.77
C MET A 1 55.49 6.40 -84.82
N LEU A 2 56.28 5.58 -84.12
CA LEU A 2 55.75 4.55 -83.19
C LEU A 2 55.97 4.86 -81.69
N ASN A 3 56.61 5.99 -81.35
CA ASN A 3 56.97 6.28 -79.96
C ASN A 3 55.87 6.98 -79.14
N GLU A 4 54.83 7.52 -79.77
CA GLU A 4 53.76 8.28 -79.12
C GLU A 4 52.44 7.51 -79.15
N GLY A 5 51.86 7.21 -77.98
CA GLY A 5 50.61 6.45 -77.85
C GLY A 5 50.47 5.70 -76.52
N THR A 6 49.23 5.42 -76.10
CA THR A 6 48.94 4.59 -74.92
C THR A 6 49.43 3.15 -75.13
N VAL A 7 49.63 2.39 -74.05
CA VAL A 7 50.03 0.98 -74.11
C VAL A 7 49.06 0.17 -75.00
N TYR A 8 47.77 0.51 -74.95
CA TYR A 8 46.71 -0.04 -75.82
C TYR A 8 46.90 0.32 -77.30
N ALA A 9 47.14 1.59 -77.61
CA ALA A 9 47.37 2.04 -78.99
C ALA A 9 48.66 1.45 -79.59
N LYS A 10 49.71 1.31 -78.78
CA LYS A 10 50.98 0.67 -79.17
C LYS A 10 50.77 -0.82 -79.47
N GLN A 11 50.05 -1.54 -78.61
CA GLN A 11 49.66 -2.93 -78.86
C GLN A 11 48.95 -3.07 -80.22
N SER A 12 47.89 -2.29 -80.46
CA SER A 12 47.15 -2.35 -81.74
C SER A 12 48.00 -1.99 -82.96
N ALA A 13 48.91 -1.02 -82.83
CA ALA A 13 49.81 -0.63 -83.91
C ALA A 13 50.81 -1.74 -84.27
N HIS A 14 51.40 -2.41 -83.27
CA HIS A 14 52.31 -3.54 -83.49
C HIS A 14 51.60 -4.75 -84.12
N TRP A 15 50.32 -5.00 -83.77
CA TRP A 15 49.52 -6.00 -84.45
C TRP A 15 49.30 -5.67 -85.93
N GLY A 16 48.88 -4.44 -86.23
CA GLY A 16 48.67 -4.00 -87.62
C GLY A 16 49.95 -4.07 -88.47
N LEU A 17 51.10 -3.69 -87.90
CA LEU A 17 52.40 -3.81 -88.58
C LEU A 17 52.83 -5.26 -88.78
N ALA A 18 52.54 -6.15 -87.82
CA ALA A 18 52.77 -7.58 -87.99
C ALA A 18 51.93 -8.15 -89.14
N SER A 19 50.63 -7.80 -89.22
CA SER A 19 49.75 -8.25 -90.30
C SER A 19 50.25 -7.82 -91.68
N ILE A 20 50.67 -6.55 -91.83
CA ILE A 20 51.25 -6.04 -93.09
C ILE A 20 52.57 -6.75 -93.45
N ALA A 21 53.42 -7.04 -92.46
CA ALA A 21 54.68 -7.75 -92.69
C ALA A 21 54.47 -9.21 -93.11
N ILE A 22 53.45 -9.89 -92.56
CA ILE A 22 53.03 -11.24 -92.95
C ILE A 22 52.55 -11.26 -94.40
N GLU A 23 51.72 -10.30 -94.80
CA GLU A 23 51.23 -10.17 -96.19
C GLU A 23 52.38 -9.96 -97.19
N LYS A 24 53.43 -9.24 -96.78
CA LYS A 24 54.64 -9.01 -97.59
C LYS A 24 55.67 -10.16 -97.55
N SER A 25 55.35 -11.26 -96.85
CA SER A 25 56.27 -12.39 -96.61
C SER A 25 57.58 -12.01 -95.92
N ASP A 26 57.63 -10.89 -95.18
CA ASP A 26 58.79 -10.49 -94.38
C ASP A 26 58.67 -11.08 -92.96
N CYS A 27 59.11 -12.33 -92.83
CA CYS A 27 59.05 -13.09 -91.58
C CYS A 27 59.81 -12.41 -90.43
N ASN A 28 60.93 -11.76 -90.70
CA ASN A 28 61.77 -11.17 -89.65
C ASN A 28 61.08 -9.97 -89.01
N THR A 29 60.52 -9.08 -89.83
CA THR A 29 59.76 -7.94 -89.33
C THR A 29 58.48 -8.39 -88.63
N ALA A 30 57.76 -9.38 -89.18
CA ALA A 30 56.57 -9.95 -88.54
C ALA A 30 56.86 -10.50 -87.13
N ILE A 31 57.90 -11.31 -86.97
CA ILE A 31 58.30 -11.89 -85.67
C ILE A 31 58.63 -10.78 -84.66
N LYS A 32 59.35 -9.74 -85.08
CA LYS A 32 59.69 -8.61 -84.20
C LYS A 32 58.43 -7.87 -83.73
N GLN A 33 57.53 -7.54 -84.65
CA GLN A 33 56.30 -6.82 -84.34
C GLN A 33 55.36 -7.66 -83.43
N LEU A 34 55.30 -8.98 -83.63
CA LEU A 34 54.56 -9.90 -82.75
C LEU A 34 55.16 -9.98 -81.35
N ARG A 35 56.49 -9.95 -81.21
CA ARG A 35 57.15 -9.92 -79.90
C ARG A 35 56.82 -8.63 -79.13
N ASP A 36 56.85 -7.49 -79.83
CA ASP A 36 56.49 -6.20 -79.23
C ASP A 36 54.98 -6.18 -78.86
N TYR A 37 54.10 -6.69 -79.72
CA TYR A 37 52.67 -6.88 -79.42
C TYR A 37 52.45 -7.71 -78.14
N ASN A 38 53.12 -8.85 -77.99
CA ASN A 38 53.02 -9.67 -76.79
C ASN A 38 53.51 -8.92 -75.55
N THR A 39 54.60 -8.18 -75.65
CA THR A 39 55.13 -7.34 -74.55
C THR A 39 54.13 -6.29 -74.08
N TYR A 40 53.45 -5.62 -75.01
CA TYR A 40 52.41 -4.65 -74.68
C TYR A 40 51.13 -5.32 -74.14
N THR A 41 50.81 -6.52 -74.63
CA THR A 41 49.71 -7.35 -74.10
C THR A 41 49.94 -7.69 -72.62
N ASP A 42 51.14 -8.13 -72.26
CA ASP A 42 51.51 -8.44 -70.87
C ASP A 42 51.40 -7.19 -69.97
N SER A 43 51.82 -6.04 -70.50
CA SER A 43 51.74 -4.75 -69.79
C SER A 43 50.29 -4.32 -69.53
N ILE A 44 49.40 -4.48 -70.53
CA ILE A 44 47.97 -4.19 -70.41
C ILE A 44 47.31 -5.12 -69.39
N GLN A 45 47.63 -6.42 -69.42
CA GLN A 45 47.12 -7.38 -68.46
C GLN A 45 47.54 -7.01 -67.03
N LYS A 46 48.79 -6.58 -66.82
CA LYS A 46 49.29 -6.14 -65.51
C LYS A 46 48.57 -4.88 -64.99
N ILE A 47 48.33 -3.88 -65.85
CA ILE A 47 47.58 -2.67 -65.48
C ILE A 47 46.14 -3.03 -65.11
N THR A 48 45.46 -3.80 -65.96
CA THR A 48 44.07 -4.22 -65.75
C THR A 48 43.91 -5.05 -64.48
N ALA A 49 44.84 -5.98 -64.21
CA ALA A 49 44.85 -6.77 -62.99
C ALA A 49 45.02 -5.87 -61.75
N THR A 50 45.93 -4.90 -61.81
CA THR A 50 46.19 -3.95 -60.72
C THR A 50 44.96 -3.07 -60.44
N GLU A 51 44.32 -2.52 -61.47
CA GLU A 51 43.10 -1.72 -61.33
C GLU A 51 41.94 -2.56 -60.78
N THR A 52 41.79 -3.80 -61.25
CA THR A 52 40.77 -4.72 -60.76
C THR A 52 40.98 -5.04 -59.28
N ILE A 53 42.23 -5.28 -58.85
CA ILE A 53 42.57 -5.50 -57.44
C ILE A 53 42.25 -4.25 -56.60
N LYS A 54 42.65 -3.05 -57.06
CA LYS A 54 42.35 -1.79 -56.37
C LYS A 54 40.85 -1.56 -56.21
N LYS A 55 40.06 -1.78 -57.27
CA LYS A 55 38.60 -1.65 -57.24
C LYS A 55 37.96 -2.65 -56.29
N LYS A 56 38.38 -3.92 -56.33
CA LYS A 56 37.93 -4.96 -55.39
C LYS A 56 38.26 -4.58 -53.94
N HIS A 57 39.47 -4.09 -53.68
CA HIS A 57 39.87 -3.69 -52.34
C HIS A 57 39.08 -2.48 -51.82
N SER A 58 38.85 -1.48 -52.66
CA SER A 58 38.02 -0.31 -52.32
C SER A 58 36.58 -0.71 -51.99
N LEU A 59 35.97 -1.57 -52.81
CA LEU A 59 34.61 -2.08 -52.56
C LEU A 59 34.53 -2.88 -51.26
N TYR A 60 35.50 -3.76 -51.03
CA TYR A 60 35.60 -4.53 -49.78
C TYR A 60 35.69 -3.61 -48.55
N ASN A 61 36.57 -2.61 -48.59
CA ASN A 61 36.74 -1.67 -47.48
C ASN A 61 35.48 -0.83 -47.25
N TYR A 62 34.79 -0.43 -48.33
CA TYR A 62 33.51 0.26 -48.23
C TYR A 62 32.45 -0.61 -47.56
N GLN A 63 32.27 -1.84 -48.03
CA GLN A 63 31.31 -2.80 -47.46
C GLN A 63 31.62 -3.13 -45.99
N LEU A 64 32.90 -3.28 -45.66
CA LEU A 64 33.34 -3.52 -44.29
C LEU A 64 32.93 -2.36 -43.38
N ARG A 65 33.23 -1.12 -43.78
CA ARG A 65 32.84 0.10 -43.03
C ARG A 65 31.33 0.22 -42.88
N GLU A 66 30.58 -0.03 -43.95
CA GLU A 66 29.12 0.03 -43.91
C GLU A 66 28.55 -1.00 -42.92
N ASN A 67 29.08 -2.22 -42.94
CA ASN A 67 28.69 -3.28 -42.01
C ASN A 67 29.03 -2.93 -40.55
N GLU A 68 30.22 -2.39 -40.29
CA GLU A 68 30.62 -1.94 -38.96
C GLU A 68 29.74 -0.80 -38.45
N ASN A 69 29.46 0.19 -39.31
CA ASN A 69 28.63 1.34 -38.96
C ASN A 69 27.18 0.90 -38.68
N ASN A 70 26.65 -0.05 -39.47
CA ASN A 70 25.35 -0.65 -39.23
C ASN A 70 25.31 -1.44 -37.91
N LYS A 71 26.37 -2.19 -37.58
CA LYS A 71 26.50 -2.87 -36.28
C LYS A 71 26.54 -1.87 -35.12
N LEU A 72 27.30 -0.78 -35.25
CA LEU A 72 27.39 0.27 -34.24
C LEU A 72 26.05 0.99 -34.04
N ARG A 73 25.34 1.33 -35.12
CA ARG A 73 23.99 1.92 -35.05
C ARG A 73 23.01 1.02 -34.31
N ARG A 74 23.02 -0.28 -34.60
CA ARG A 74 22.18 -1.26 -33.87
C ARG A 74 22.53 -1.29 -32.39
N LYS A 75 23.81 -1.39 -32.03
CA LYS A 75 24.27 -1.39 -30.64
C LYS A 75 23.85 -0.11 -29.90
N ASN A 76 24.05 1.06 -30.52
CA ASN A 76 23.64 2.34 -29.96
C ASN A 76 22.12 2.40 -29.76
N ALA A 77 21.32 1.96 -30.74
CA ALA A 77 19.86 1.91 -30.61
C ALA A 77 19.43 1.00 -29.45
N TYR A 78 20.04 -0.19 -29.31
CA TYR A 78 19.79 -1.06 -28.16
C TYR A 78 20.19 -0.40 -26.84
N GLN A 79 21.35 0.27 -26.78
CA GLN A 79 21.78 0.98 -25.57
C GLN A 79 20.82 2.12 -25.20
N THR A 80 20.38 2.93 -26.16
CA THR A 80 19.40 4.00 -25.91
C THR A 80 18.07 3.45 -25.41
N LEU A 81 17.59 2.34 -25.98
CA LEU A 81 16.37 1.67 -25.50
C LEU A 81 16.55 1.13 -24.07
N TRP A 82 17.68 0.47 -23.78
CA TRP A 82 17.98 -0.04 -22.44
C TRP A 82 18.07 1.07 -21.38
N ILE A 83 18.68 2.21 -21.71
CA ILE A 83 18.71 3.39 -20.83
C ILE A 83 17.28 3.90 -20.58
N GLY A 84 16.46 3.97 -21.63
CA GLY A 84 15.04 4.32 -21.52
C GLY A 84 14.28 3.39 -20.57
N TYR A 85 14.39 2.07 -20.77
CA TYR A 85 13.75 1.08 -19.89
C TYR A 85 14.26 1.16 -18.45
N ALA A 86 15.56 1.34 -18.24
CA ALA A 86 16.14 1.51 -16.91
C ALA A 86 15.59 2.77 -16.21
N SER A 87 15.46 3.89 -16.93
CA SER A 87 14.91 5.13 -16.37
C SER A 87 13.44 4.97 -15.96
N ILE A 88 12.62 4.29 -16.77
CA ILE A 88 11.22 4.00 -16.45
C ILE A 88 11.13 3.09 -15.23
N ALA A 89 11.98 2.07 -15.14
CA ALA A 89 12.01 1.17 -13.99
C ALA A 89 12.34 1.92 -12.68
N VAL A 90 13.29 2.87 -12.72
CA VAL A 90 13.62 3.72 -11.56
C VAL A 90 12.43 4.60 -11.15
N ILE A 91 11.74 5.22 -12.12
CA ILE A 91 10.55 6.04 -11.84
C ILE A 91 9.45 5.20 -11.19
N LEU A 92 9.19 4.00 -11.70
CA LEU A 92 8.20 3.09 -11.13
C LEU A 92 8.58 2.63 -9.71
N LEU A 93 9.87 2.36 -9.46
CA LEU A 93 10.37 2.03 -8.13
C LEU A 93 10.15 3.19 -7.14
N LEU A 94 10.47 4.43 -7.54
CA LEU A 94 10.25 5.61 -6.71
C LEU A 94 8.76 5.84 -6.43
N ALA A 95 7.91 5.69 -7.45
CA ALA A 95 6.46 5.80 -7.28
C ALA A 95 5.92 4.73 -6.31
N PHE A 96 6.42 3.50 -6.41
CA PHE A 96 6.07 2.41 -5.49
C PHE A 96 6.50 2.73 -4.05
N ILE A 97 7.73 3.21 -3.85
CA ILE A 97 8.24 3.60 -2.52
C ILE A 97 7.39 4.74 -1.93
N VAL A 98 7.08 5.78 -2.72
CA VAL A 98 6.24 6.90 -2.26
C VAL A 98 4.83 6.40 -1.91
N SER A 99 4.24 5.55 -2.75
CA SER A 99 2.93 4.94 -2.49
C SER A 99 2.95 4.12 -1.19
N TYR A 100 3.98 3.29 -0.99
CA TYR A 100 4.17 2.50 0.23
C TYR A 100 4.31 3.37 1.48
N ILE A 101 5.14 4.44 1.43
CA ILE A 101 5.30 5.38 2.55
C ILE A 101 3.97 6.10 2.85
N GLN A 102 3.26 6.56 1.82
CA GLN A 102 1.96 7.22 2.01
C GLN A 102 0.93 6.27 2.62
N TYR A 103 0.84 5.04 2.12
CA TYR A 103 -0.04 4.01 2.66
C TYR A 103 0.27 3.74 4.14
N ASN A 104 1.56 3.58 4.48
CA ASN A 104 1.96 3.30 5.85
C ASN A 104 1.73 4.51 6.78
N LYS A 105 1.98 5.75 6.30
CA LYS A 105 1.66 6.97 7.05
C LYS A 105 0.15 7.09 7.34
N ARG A 106 -0.71 6.85 6.35
CA ARG A 106 -2.17 6.87 6.53
C ARG A 106 -2.61 5.81 7.54
N LYS A 107 -2.11 4.58 7.40
CA LYS A 107 -2.40 3.48 8.33
C LYS A 107 -1.97 3.84 9.75
N LYS A 108 -0.77 4.41 9.93
CA LYS A 108 -0.28 4.87 11.24
C LYS A 108 -1.13 5.99 11.83
N ALA A 109 -1.56 6.97 11.03
CA ALA A 109 -2.43 8.05 11.48
C ALA A 109 -3.80 7.53 11.94
N GLN A 110 -4.40 6.63 11.17
CA GLN A 110 -5.64 5.95 11.58
C GLN A 110 -5.43 5.18 12.90
N TRP A 111 -4.31 4.48 13.04
CA TRP A 111 -4.00 3.73 14.25
C TRP A 111 -3.85 4.64 15.49
N GLN A 112 -3.24 5.81 15.34
CA GLN A 112 -3.14 6.79 16.42
C GLN A 112 -4.51 7.35 16.82
N ILE A 113 -5.38 7.63 15.85
CA ILE A 113 -6.75 8.06 16.13
C ILE A 113 -7.50 6.99 16.93
N GLN A 114 -7.35 5.72 16.54
CA GLN A 114 -7.98 4.60 17.26
C GLN A 114 -7.44 4.46 18.68
N LEU A 115 -6.12 4.52 18.86
CA LEU A 115 -5.49 4.46 20.18
C LEU A 115 -5.96 5.62 21.08
N ASN A 116 -6.10 6.83 20.53
CA ASN A 116 -6.59 7.98 21.30
C ASN A 116 -8.05 7.80 21.72
N LYS A 117 -8.91 7.30 20.83
CA LYS A 117 -10.31 6.99 21.17
C LYS A 117 -10.40 5.93 22.27
N LEU A 118 -9.60 4.86 22.18
CA LEU A 118 -9.55 3.82 23.22
C LEU A 118 -9.08 4.38 24.56
N LYS A 119 -8.05 5.23 24.56
CA LYS A 119 -7.60 5.92 25.78
C LYS A 119 -8.70 6.79 26.37
N GLN A 120 -9.42 7.55 25.55
CA GLN A 120 -10.55 8.37 26.00
C GLN A 120 -11.64 7.52 26.64
N ILE A 121 -12.03 6.40 26.02
CA ILE A 121 -13.02 5.48 26.59
C ILE A 121 -12.55 4.90 27.92
N LYS A 122 -11.28 4.48 28.01
CA LYS A 122 -10.72 3.96 29.26
C LYS A 122 -10.69 5.04 30.36
N GLU A 123 -10.38 6.28 30.01
CA GLU A 123 -10.39 7.41 30.94
C GLU A 123 -11.81 7.74 31.40
N GLU A 124 -12.80 7.71 30.51
CA GLU A 124 -14.21 7.89 30.85
C GLU A 124 -14.72 6.78 31.77
N GLN A 125 -14.41 5.52 31.47
CA GLN A 125 -14.73 4.38 32.33
C GLN A 125 -14.09 4.52 33.70
N TYR A 126 -12.81 4.92 33.76
CA TYR A 126 -12.12 5.17 35.01
C TYR A 126 -12.77 6.30 35.83
N LYS A 127 -13.10 7.43 35.22
CA LYS A 127 -13.79 8.55 35.91
C LYS A 127 -15.17 8.16 36.46
N ARG A 128 -15.83 7.19 35.84
CA ARG A 128 -17.11 6.62 36.30
C ARG A 128 -16.94 5.49 37.31
N SER A 129 -15.72 5.00 37.52
CA SER A 129 -15.46 3.86 38.39
C SER A 129 -15.63 4.23 39.88
N ILE A 130 -15.96 3.22 40.69
CA ILE A 130 -15.94 3.33 42.15
C ILE A 130 -14.52 3.67 42.65
N GLN A 131 -13.48 3.23 41.94
CA GLN A 131 -12.08 3.53 42.28
C GLN A 131 -11.80 5.04 42.25
N PHE A 132 -12.29 5.75 41.23
CA PHE A 132 -12.13 7.21 41.15
C PHE A 132 -12.82 7.94 42.32
N ILE A 133 -14.02 7.50 42.71
CA ILE A 133 -14.72 8.04 43.88
C ILE A 133 -13.90 7.78 45.15
N GLU A 134 -13.30 6.60 45.28
CA GLU A 134 -12.49 6.25 46.45
C GLU A 134 -11.20 7.07 46.53
N GLU A 135 -10.51 7.27 45.40
CA GLU A 135 -9.36 8.17 45.33
C GLU A 135 -9.74 9.61 45.67
N ASN A 136 -10.88 10.10 45.18
CA ASN A 136 -11.39 11.42 45.53
C ASN A 136 -11.67 11.54 47.04
N LYS A 137 -12.17 10.49 47.71
CA LYS A 137 -12.32 10.50 49.17
C LYS A 137 -10.97 10.61 49.89
N ILE A 138 -9.95 9.91 49.41
CA ILE A 138 -8.59 10.01 49.96
C ILE A 138 -8.06 11.44 49.79
N GLN A 139 -8.27 12.06 48.62
CA GLN A 139 -7.87 13.45 48.37
C GLN A 139 -8.61 14.44 49.29
N ILE A 140 -9.92 14.26 49.48
CA ILE A 140 -10.72 15.06 50.42
C ILE A 140 -10.13 14.96 51.83
N LYS A 141 -9.79 13.75 52.30
CA LYS A 141 -9.19 13.53 53.62
C LYS A 141 -7.86 14.27 53.78
N LYS A 142 -6.98 14.21 52.77
CA LYS A 142 -5.70 14.95 52.77
C LYS A 142 -5.91 16.47 52.79
N LEU A 143 -6.91 16.98 52.06
CA LEU A 143 -7.27 18.39 52.06
C LEU A 143 -7.80 18.83 53.43
N GLU A 144 -8.58 17.98 54.11
CA GLU A 144 -9.06 18.23 55.48
C GLU A 144 -7.91 18.30 56.48
N GLU A 145 -6.96 17.36 56.43
CA GLU A 145 -5.75 17.37 57.27
C GLU A 145 -4.94 18.65 57.02
N THR A 146 -4.75 19.05 55.76
CA THR A 146 -4.03 20.29 55.39
C THR A 146 -4.77 21.55 55.88
N LEU A 147 -6.10 21.56 55.79
CA LEU A 147 -6.93 22.63 56.34
C LEU A 147 -6.79 22.76 57.85
N GLN A 148 -6.73 21.63 58.58
CA GLN A 148 -6.51 21.65 60.02
C GLN A 148 -5.12 22.21 60.39
N LEU A 149 -4.08 21.83 59.66
CA LEU A 149 -2.72 22.33 59.89
C LEU A 149 -2.58 23.82 59.52
N THR A 150 -3.26 24.28 58.47
CA THR A 150 -3.18 25.66 57.98
C THR A 150 -3.98 26.65 58.84
N LYS A 151 -4.94 26.19 59.67
CA LYS A 151 -5.74 27.07 60.56
C LYS A 151 -4.91 27.93 61.53
N GLY A 152 -3.66 27.56 61.80
CA GLY A 152 -2.72 28.35 62.62
C GLY A 152 -1.85 29.34 61.83
N GLU A 153 -1.76 29.20 60.51
CA GLU A 153 -1.08 30.14 59.62
C GLU A 153 -2.14 31.19 59.20
N TYR A 154 -1.89 32.49 59.38
CA TYR A 154 -2.81 33.60 59.05
C TYR A 154 -3.11 33.76 57.54
N ASN A 155 -3.23 32.67 56.77
CA ASN A 155 -3.41 32.67 55.33
C ASN A 155 -4.86 32.35 54.94
N THR A 156 -5.72 33.34 55.11
CA THR A 156 -7.17 33.27 54.80
C THR A 156 -7.46 32.91 53.34
N LEU A 157 -6.54 33.22 52.42
CA LEU A 157 -6.69 32.89 51.00
C LEU A 157 -6.40 31.41 50.72
N LYS A 158 -5.36 30.84 51.33
CA LYS A 158 -5.01 29.41 51.22
C LYS A 158 -6.12 28.53 51.80
N GLU A 159 -6.71 28.91 52.93
CA GLU A 159 -7.86 28.19 53.51
C GLU A 159 -9.08 28.23 52.58
N LYS A 160 -9.43 29.41 52.03
CA LYS A 160 -10.52 29.54 51.05
C LYS A 160 -10.28 28.69 49.81
N LEU A 161 -9.05 28.66 49.29
CA LEU A 161 -8.68 27.86 48.13
C LEU A 161 -8.84 26.36 48.39
N LEU A 162 -8.31 25.86 49.51
CA LEU A 162 -8.42 24.44 49.89
C LEU A 162 -9.88 24.02 50.09
N LYS A 163 -10.71 24.89 50.70
CA LYS A 163 -12.14 24.65 50.87
C LYS A 163 -12.88 24.61 49.51
N ALA A 164 -12.55 25.52 48.59
CA ALA A 164 -13.11 25.52 47.25
C ALA A 164 -12.73 24.23 46.48
N GLN A 165 -11.48 23.78 46.57
CA GLN A 165 -11.02 22.53 45.96
C GLN A 165 -11.76 21.31 46.51
N LYS A 166 -11.90 21.21 47.85
CA LYS A 166 -12.67 20.14 48.48
C LYS A 166 -14.12 20.10 47.97
N ASN A 167 -14.81 21.26 48.00
CA ASN A 167 -16.20 21.35 47.54
C ASN A 167 -16.36 20.93 46.06
N ALA A 168 -15.40 21.29 45.20
CA ALA A 168 -15.42 20.88 43.80
C ALA A 168 -15.33 19.35 43.63
N ILE A 169 -14.48 18.69 44.42
CA ILE A 169 -14.35 17.23 44.40
C ILE A 169 -15.62 16.56 44.93
N GLU A 170 -16.22 17.08 46.00
CA GLU A 170 -17.49 16.56 46.55
C GLU A 170 -18.65 16.69 45.56
N GLN A 171 -18.76 17.84 44.87
CA GLN A 171 -19.75 18.04 43.81
C GLN A 171 -19.54 17.06 42.66
N THR A 172 -18.28 16.85 42.23
CA THR A 172 -17.93 15.88 41.19
C THR A 172 -18.36 14.46 41.60
N ASN A 173 -18.04 14.03 42.82
CA ASN A 173 -18.46 12.73 43.34
C ASN A 173 -19.98 12.57 43.37
N THR A 174 -20.71 13.64 43.69
CA THR A 174 -22.18 13.63 43.74
C THR A 174 -22.76 13.47 42.34
N GLN A 175 -22.22 14.20 41.36
CA GLN A 175 -22.63 14.07 39.95
C GLN A 175 -22.36 12.67 39.40
N ILE A 176 -21.19 12.08 39.69
CA ILE A 176 -20.87 10.72 39.25
C ILE A 176 -21.87 9.72 39.83
N LYS A 177 -22.16 9.81 41.14
CA LYS A 177 -23.15 8.92 41.79
C LYS A 177 -24.55 9.08 41.20
N ALA A 178 -24.97 10.31 40.92
CA ALA A 178 -26.28 10.56 40.30
C ALA A 178 -26.37 9.91 38.90
N LYS A 179 -25.31 10.05 38.09
CA LYS A 179 -25.23 9.45 36.76
C LYS A 179 -25.23 7.91 36.80
N LEU A 180 -24.47 7.31 37.71
CA LEU A 180 -24.47 5.85 37.89
C LEU A 180 -25.87 5.34 38.26
N LYS A 181 -26.58 6.08 39.11
CA LYS A 181 -27.96 5.74 39.49
C LYS A 181 -28.94 5.88 38.33
N GLU A 182 -28.78 6.91 37.50
CA GLU A 182 -29.57 7.07 36.28
C GLU A 182 -29.36 5.90 35.30
N GLU A 183 -28.10 5.49 35.08
CA GLU A 183 -27.74 4.34 34.26
C GLU A 183 -28.33 3.03 34.80
N GLU A 184 -28.27 2.82 36.12
CA GLU A 184 -28.89 1.66 36.79
C GLU A 184 -30.42 1.62 36.60
N LEU A 185 -31.09 2.77 36.76
CA LEU A 185 -32.54 2.90 36.55
C LEU A 185 -32.92 2.63 35.09
N ALA A 186 -32.15 3.16 34.14
CA ALA A 186 -32.36 2.94 32.71
C ALA A 186 -32.20 1.46 32.35
N GLU A 187 -31.17 0.78 32.87
CA GLU A 187 -30.96 -0.65 32.67
C GLU A 187 -32.10 -1.48 33.25
N MET A 188 -32.58 -1.14 34.45
CA MET A 188 -33.75 -1.80 35.03
C MET A 188 -35.01 -1.61 34.19
N ASN A 189 -35.17 -0.45 33.54
CA ASN A 189 -36.27 -0.19 32.63
C ASN A 189 -36.14 -1.03 31.34
N LEU A 190 -34.94 -1.09 30.75
CA LEU A 190 -34.65 -1.94 29.59
C LEU A 190 -34.99 -3.41 29.88
N LYS A 191 -34.56 -3.95 31.02
CA LYS A 191 -34.84 -5.34 31.40
C LYS A 191 -36.32 -5.66 31.55
N LYS A 192 -37.17 -4.66 31.77
CA LYS A 192 -38.64 -4.79 31.85
C LYS A 192 -39.34 -4.57 30.51
N SER A 193 -38.64 -4.06 29.50
CA SER A 193 -39.22 -3.79 28.19
C SER A 193 -39.63 -5.08 27.48
N ASP A 194 -40.68 -4.99 26.67
CA ASP A 194 -41.17 -6.12 25.87
C ASP A 194 -40.11 -6.65 24.92
N ILE A 195 -39.28 -5.77 24.36
CA ILE A 195 -38.23 -6.15 23.42
C ILE A 195 -37.12 -6.96 24.10
N TYR A 196 -36.68 -6.56 25.30
CA TYR A 196 -35.72 -7.34 26.07
C TYR A 196 -36.27 -8.74 26.39
N ILE A 197 -37.52 -8.79 26.84
CA ILE A 197 -38.21 -10.05 27.18
C ILE A 197 -38.37 -10.94 25.94
N LEU A 198 -38.70 -10.36 24.77
CA LEU A 198 -38.83 -11.09 23.51
C LEU A 198 -37.53 -11.81 23.15
N PHE A 199 -36.40 -11.10 23.15
CA PHE A 199 -35.10 -11.67 22.83
C PHE A 199 -34.70 -12.78 23.80
N HIS A 200 -34.90 -12.59 25.11
CA HIS A 200 -34.60 -13.63 26.11
C HIS A 200 -35.53 -14.86 26.02
N LYS A 201 -36.79 -14.68 25.61
CA LYS A 201 -37.73 -15.80 25.39
C LYS A 201 -37.42 -16.58 24.11
N SER A 202 -37.09 -15.88 23.02
CA SER A 202 -36.80 -16.49 21.71
C SER A 202 -35.61 -17.47 21.72
N VAL A 203 -34.72 -17.37 22.73
CA VAL A 203 -33.64 -18.35 22.96
C VAL A 203 -34.19 -19.75 23.23
N ASN A 204 -35.32 -19.86 23.93
CA ASN A 204 -35.91 -21.13 24.36
C ASN A 204 -37.14 -21.53 23.53
N ASP A 205 -37.74 -20.59 22.81
CA ASP A 205 -38.95 -20.81 22.03
C ASP A 205 -38.68 -20.57 20.53
N SER A 206 -38.50 -21.67 19.79
CA SER A 206 -38.24 -21.65 18.35
C SER A 206 -39.44 -21.24 17.49
N THR A 207 -40.63 -21.06 18.11
CA THR A 207 -41.81 -20.54 17.41
C THR A 207 -41.81 -19.02 17.30
N LEU A 208 -41.09 -18.34 18.20
CA LEU A 208 -40.93 -16.89 18.18
C LEU A 208 -39.88 -16.50 17.14
N LYS A 209 -40.32 -15.89 16.04
CA LYS A 209 -39.44 -15.37 14.99
C LYS A 209 -39.12 -13.90 15.25
N ILE A 210 -37.85 -13.60 15.44
CA ILE A 210 -37.34 -12.22 15.51
C ILE A 210 -37.32 -11.64 14.09
N THR A 211 -38.04 -10.54 13.90
CA THR A 211 -38.10 -9.77 12.65
C THR A 211 -37.00 -8.70 12.61
N ASN A 212 -36.81 -8.03 11.47
CA ASN A 212 -35.87 -6.91 11.40
C ASN A 212 -36.33 -5.72 12.26
N ASP A 213 -37.64 -5.49 12.34
CA ASP A 213 -38.21 -4.41 13.16
C ASP A 213 -37.90 -4.63 14.66
N ASP A 214 -37.90 -5.89 15.12
CA ASP A 214 -37.47 -6.24 16.48
C ASP A 214 -35.98 -5.93 16.72
N TRP A 215 -35.12 -6.12 15.71
CA TRP A 215 -33.71 -5.76 15.81
C TRP A 215 -33.50 -4.25 15.90
N ASP A 216 -34.28 -3.48 15.14
CA ASP A 216 -34.22 -2.02 15.16
C ASP A 216 -34.75 -1.47 16.49
N ALA A 217 -35.86 -2.02 17.01
CA ALA A 217 -36.39 -1.70 18.33
C ALA A 217 -35.41 -2.06 19.46
N LEU A 218 -34.72 -3.21 19.35
CA LEU A 218 -33.68 -3.57 20.31
C LEU A 218 -32.50 -2.60 20.26
N GLN A 219 -32.06 -2.23 19.05
CA GLN A 219 -30.98 -1.27 18.88
C GLN A 219 -31.35 0.08 19.52
N GLU A 220 -32.54 0.59 19.26
CA GLU A 220 -33.01 1.85 19.83
C GLU A 220 -33.09 1.78 21.37
N ALA A 221 -33.65 0.70 21.92
CA ALA A 221 -33.74 0.51 23.36
C ALA A 221 -32.36 0.45 24.03
N VAL A 222 -31.39 -0.25 23.41
CA VAL A 222 -30.00 -0.33 23.89
C VAL A 222 -29.29 1.01 23.75
N ASP A 223 -29.44 1.73 22.63
CA ASP A 223 -28.80 3.02 22.41
C ASP A 223 -29.32 4.10 23.39
N ASN A 224 -30.62 4.10 23.67
CA ASN A 224 -31.21 5.00 24.66
C ASN A 224 -30.76 4.67 26.09
N THR A 225 -30.50 3.40 26.39
CA THR A 225 -30.07 2.96 27.73
C THR A 225 -28.56 3.18 27.96
N TYR A 226 -27.74 2.90 26.95
CA TYR A 226 -26.27 2.85 27.07
C TYR A 226 -25.58 3.94 26.24
N ASN A 227 -26.16 5.14 26.24
CA ASN A 227 -25.58 6.35 25.66
C ASN A 227 -25.07 6.15 24.22
N LEU A 228 -25.98 5.88 23.29
CA LEU A 228 -25.68 5.71 21.87
C LEU A 228 -24.63 4.61 21.62
N PHE A 229 -24.82 3.46 22.28
CA PHE A 229 -23.89 2.33 22.28
C PHE A 229 -23.46 1.91 20.88
N THR A 230 -24.39 1.71 19.95
CA THR A 230 -24.08 1.25 18.60
C THR A 230 -23.36 2.33 17.78
N GLN A 231 -23.75 3.60 17.91
CA GLN A 231 -23.09 4.71 17.22
C GLN A 231 -21.65 4.86 17.73
N ARG A 232 -21.44 4.80 19.04
CA ARG A 232 -20.10 4.83 19.66
C ARG A 232 -19.24 3.65 19.21
N LEU A 233 -19.82 2.45 19.16
CA LEU A 233 -19.09 1.24 18.73
C LEU A 233 -18.71 1.33 17.24
N ASN A 234 -19.62 1.79 16.39
CA ASN A 234 -19.37 1.97 14.96
C ASN A 234 -18.36 3.11 14.69
N ALA A 235 -18.34 4.14 15.53
CA ALA A 235 -17.36 5.22 15.48
C ALA A 235 -15.95 4.78 15.91
N LEU A 236 -15.84 3.75 16.75
CA LEU A 236 -14.57 3.07 17.00
C LEU A 236 -14.13 2.30 15.76
N TYR A 237 -14.96 1.37 15.30
CA TYR A 237 -14.63 0.57 14.14
C TYR A 237 -15.89 0.28 13.31
N PRO A 238 -15.84 0.41 11.97
CA PRO A 238 -16.97 0.04 11.11
C PRO A 238 -17.34 -1.43 11.29
N ILE A 239 -18.46 -1.69 11.98
CA ILE A 239 -18.95 -3.05 12.21
C ILE A 239 -20.03 -3.40 11.19
N SER A 240 -20.02 -4.65 10.73
CA SER A 240 -21.10 -5.17 9.90
C SER A 240 -22.39 -5.37 10.71
N GLU A 241 -23.53 -5.46 10.03
CA GLU A 241 -24.82 -5.70 10.68
C GLU A 241 -24.85 -6.95 11.58
N ILE A 242 -24.21 -8.04 11.15
CA ILE A 242 -24.11 -9.27 11.95
C ILE A 242 -23.24 -9.07 13.20
N GLU A 243 -22.13 -8.34 13.08
CA GLU A 243 -21.24 -8.00 14.19
C GLU A 243 -21.99 -7.09 15.20
N LYS A 244 -22.76 -6.11 14.70
CA LYS A 244 -23.63 -5.25 15.52
C LYS A 244 -24.67 -6.06 16.29
N ARG A 245 -25.37 -6.98 15.64
CA ARG A 245 -26.34 -7.88 16.30
C ARG A 245 -25.69 -8.73 17.40
N ILE A 246 -24.49 -9.26 17.17
CA ILE A 246 -23.74 -9.99 18.21
C ILE A 246 -23.43 -9.08 19.40
N CYS A 247 -22.99 -7.83 19.15
CA CYS A 247 -22.68 -6.88 20.23
C CYS A 247 -23.92 -6.49 21.03
N LEU A 248 -25.07 -6.26 20.38
CA LEU A 248 -26.35 -5.99 21.04
C LEU A 248 -26.74 -7.15 21.97
N LEU A 249 -26.66 -8.39 21.49
CA LEU A 249 -27.00 -9.58 22.29
C LEU A 249 -26.09 -9.77 23.51
N ILE A 250 -24.78 -9.51 23.36
CA ILE A 250 -23.84 -9.51 24.50
C ILE A 250 -24.24 -8.40 25.49
N LYS A 251 -24.57 -7.21 24.99
CA LYS A 251 -24.92 -6.05 25.83
C LYS A 251 -26.17 -6.31 26.68
N ILE A 252 -27.17 -6.99 26.14
CA ILE A 252 -28.37 -7.41 26.88
C ILE A 252 -28.22 -8.73 27.63
N SER A 253 -26.98 -9.22 27.81
CA SER A 253 -26.65 -10.41 28.60
C SER A 253 -27.30 -11.71 28.12
N ILE A 254 -27.46 -11.89 26.80
CA ILE A 254 -27.86 -13.18 26.23
C ILE A 254 -26.68 -14.15 26.34
N PRO A 255 -26.86 -15.40 26.80
CA PRO A 255 -25.77 -16.36 26.91
C PRO A 255 -25.10 -16.61 25.56
N ILE A 256 -23.76 -16.59 25.54
CA ILE A 256 -22.94 -16.74 24.33
C ILE A 256 -23.29 -18.00 23.52
N LYS A 257 -23.65 -19.09 24.22
CA LYS A 257 -24.04 -20.37 23.60
C LYS A 257 -25.29 -20.26 22.73
N ASP A 258 -26.13 -19.24 22.97
CA ASP A 258 -27.46 -19.08 22.38
C ASP A 258 -27.48 -18.02 21.26
N ILE A 259 -26.52 -17.07 21.28
CA ILE A 259 -26.32 -16.06 20.23
C ILE A 259 -26.35 -16.65 18.80
N PRO A 260 -25.67 -17.77 18.49
CA PRO A 260 -25.64 -18.33 17.13
C PRO A 260 -27.03 -18.64 16.57
N TYR A 261 -27.97 -19.06 17.42
CA TYR A 261 -29.34 -19.38 17.00
C TYR A 261 -30.09 -18.10 16.62
N LEU A 262 -29.99 -17.05 17.43
CA LEU A 262 -30.67 -15.77 17.19
C LEU A 262 -30.17 -15.07 15.93
N VAL A 263 -28.88 -15.14 15.65
CA VAL A 263 -28.29 -14.50 14.46
C VAL A 263 -28.27 -15.43 13.24
N SER A 264 -28.79 -16.66 13.36
CA SER A 264 -28.81 -17.68 12.30
C SER A 264 -27.42 -17.96 11.70
N ARG A 265 -26.40 -18.12 12.56
CA ARG A 265 -25.02 -18.43 12.17
C ARG A 265 -24.48 -19.63 12.94
N SER A 266 -23.42 -20.24 12.43
CA SER A 266 -22.74 -21.32 13.15
C SER A 266 -22.02 -20.79 14.40
N LYS A 267 -21.85 -21.66 15.40
CA LYS A 267 -21.07 -21.35 16.62
C LYS A 267 -19.66 -20.85 16.27
N GLN A 268 -19.02 -21.48 15.27
CA GLN A 268 -17.69 -21.10 14.79
C GLN A 268 -17.68 -19.71 14.15
N ALA A 269 -18.72 -19.33 13.41
CA ALA A 269 -18.84 -18.01 12.79
C ALA A 269 -18.96 -16.90 13.86
N VAL A 270 -19.76 -17.11 14.91
CA VAL A 270 -19.89 -16.16 16.03
C VAL A 270 -18.57 -16.04 16.81
N THR A 271 -17.91 -17.15 17.14
CA THR A 271 -16.59 -17.11 17.80
C THR A 271 -15.54 -16.39 16.95
N SER A 272 -15.52 -16.64 15.63
CA SER A 272 -14.59 -15.97 14.73
C SER A 272 -14.91 -14.47 14.60
N ALA A 273 -16.18 -14.08 14.58
CA ALA A 273 -16.59 -12.69 14.55
C ALA A 273 -16.10 -11.95 15.81
N ARG A 274 -16.28 -12.52 17.01
CA ARG A 274 -15.80 -11.93 18.27
C ARG A 274 -14.28 -11.76 18.32
N LYS A 275 -13.51 -12.78 17.91
CA LYS A 275 -12.04 -12.68 17.82
C LYS A 275 -11.61 -11.57 16.86
N ARG A 276 -12.22 -11.51 15.66
CA ARG A 276 -11.92 -10.46 14.67
C ARG A 276 -12.27 -9.08 15.19
N LEU A 277 -13.42 -8.91 15.85
CA LEU A 277 -13.82 -7.62 16.42
C LEU A 277 -12.82 -7.16 17.49
N TYR A 278 -12.37 -8.05 18.37
CA TYR A 278 -11.33 -7.73 19.34
C TYR A 278 -10.02 -7.32 18.67
N GLU A 279 -9.53 -8.12 17.72
CA GLU A 279 -8.29 -7.83 16.99
C GLU A 279 -8.37 -6.51 16.21
N LYS A 280 -9.54 -6.19 15.64
CA LYS A 280 -9.79 -4.91 14.97
C LYS A 280 -9.74 -3.72 15.93
N ILE A 281 -10.27 -3.88 17.15
CA ILE A 281 -10.33 -2.82 18.15
C ILE A 281 -8.95 -2.62 18.81
N TYR A 282 -8.32 -3.71 19.27
CA TYR A 282 -7.10 -3.64 20.09
C TYR A 282 -5.79 -3.90 19.34
N GLY A 283 -5.84 -4.49 18.14
CA GLY A 283 -4.65 -4.84 17.36
C GLY A 283 -3.94 -6.11 17.80
N GLU A 284 -4.49 -6.83 18.78
CA GLU A 284 -3.90 -8.03 19.36
C GLU A 284 -4.89 -9.20 19.29
N SER A 285 -4.39 -10.41 19.04
CA SER A 285 -5.20 -11.62 19.11
C SER A 285 -5.40 -12.01 20.58
N CYS A 286 -6.65 -12.11 21.01
CA CYS A 286 -7.00 -12.49 22.38
C CYS A 286 -8.12 -13.54 22.42
N ALA A 287 -8.39 -14.04 23.63
CA ALA A 287 -9.48 -14.96 23.91
C ALA A 287 -10.84 -14.25 23.71
N PRO A 288 -11.83 -14.87 23.05
CA PRO A 288 -13.11 -14.23 22.72
C PRO A 288 -13.88 -13.74 23.96
N GLU A 289 -13.63 -14.29 25.14
CA GLU A 289 -14.22 -13.90 26.42
C GLU A 289 -13.83 -12.48 26.83
N THR A 290 -12.63 -12.02 26.45
CA THR A 290 -12.18 -10.64 26.73
C THR A 290 -12.97 -9.60 25.94
N PHE A 291 -13.43 -9.96 24.74
CA PHE A 291 -14.32 -9.12 23.95
C PHE A 291 -15.71 -9.02 24.58
N ASP A 292 -16.22 -10.14 25.11
CA ASP A 292 -17.54 -10.16 25.77
C ASP A 292 -17.54 -9.21 26.99
N ALA A 293 -16.49 -9.25 27.80
CA ALA A 293 -16.30 -8.34 28.94
C ALA A 293 -16.23 -6.87 28.49
N PHE A 294 -15.45 -6.58 27.44
CA PHE A 294 -15.38 -5.23 26.87
C PHE A 294 -16.76 -4.71 26.46
N ILE A 295 -17.53 -5.48 25.70
CA ILE A 295 -18.86 -5.07 25.22
C ILE A 295 -19.84 -4.87 26.38
N SER A 296 -19.78 -5.74 27.39
CA SER A 296 -20.58 -5.61 28.60
C SER A 296 -20.35 -4.25 29.30
N GLU A 297 -19.09 -3.80 29.36
CA GLU A 297 -18.68 -2.55 30.03
C GLU A 297 -18.71 -1.29 29.14
N PHE A 298 -18.86 -1.45 27.81
CA PHE A 298 -18.75 -0.36 26.82
C PHE A 298 -19.92 0.62 26.79
#